data_AF-A0A1Q7FG61-F1
#
_entry.id   AF-A0A1Q7FG61-F1
#
_cell.length_a   1.000
_cell.length_b   1.000
_cell.length_c   1.000
_cell.angle_alpha   90.00
_cell.angle_beta   90.00
_cell.angle_gamma   90.00
#
_symmetry.space_group_name_H-M   'P 1'
#
loop_
_entity.id
_entity.type
_entity.pdbx_description
1 polymer ?
#
loop_
_entity_poly.entity_id
_entity_poly.type
_entity_poly.pdbx_seq_one_letter_code
_entity_poly.pdbx_strand_id
1 'polypeptide(L)' 'MQEQSFHDEMNSIDQWLSELRSLGVSPKRKNNLNDKKELQDLTENIKQELYQQYKTAYSET' A
#
# COMPACT_ATOMS: atom_id res chain seq x y z
N MET A 1 12.37 -19.31 16.49
CA MET A 1 11.58 -18.07 16.70
C MET A 1 12.01 -16.91 15.79
N GLN A 2 13.28 -16.82 15.33
CA GLN A 2 13.68 -15.75 14.40
C GLN A 2 13.17 -15.95 12.95
N GLU A 3 13.14 -17.18 12.43
CA GLU A 3 12.75 -17.43 11.03
C GLU A 3 11.27 -17.17 10.73
N GLN A 4 10.37 -17.36 11.70
CA GLN A 4 8.94 -17.04 11.53
C GLN A 4 8.70 -15.53 11.43
N SER A 5 9.43 -14.72 12.21
CA SER A 5 9.29 -13.26 12.22
C SER A 5 9.64 -12.63 10.86
N PHE A 6 10.70 -13.09 10.20
CA PHE A 6 11.10 -12.59 8.88
C PHE A 6 10.13 -13.03 7.77
N HIS A 7 9.55 -14.22 7.89
CA HIS A 7 8.56 -14.72 6.94
C HIS A 7 7.26 -13.90 6.98
N ASP A 8 6.78 -13.57 8.18
CA ASP A 8 5.59 -12.74 8.37
C ASP A 8 5.80 -11.29 7.86
N GLU A 9 7.00 -10.75 8.03
CA GLU A 9 7.36 -9.43 7.50
C GLU A 9 7.39 -9.42 5.96
N MET A 10 7.97 -10.44 5.33
CA MET A 10 7.98 -10.57 3.88
C MET A 10 6.58 -10.72 3.29
N ASN A 11 5.72 -11.54 3.92
CA ASN A 11 4.33 -11.71 3.51
C ASN A 11 3.56 -10.38 3.60
N SER A 12 3.79 -9.60 4.66
CA SER A 12 3.15 -8.29 4.83
C SER A 12 3.61 -7.28 3.79
N ILE A 13 4.90 -7.27 3.41
CA ILE A 13 5.40 -6.40 2.35
C ILE A 13 4.79 -6.78 1.00
N ASP A 14 4.71 -8.08 0.70
CA ASP A 14 4.16 -8.55 -0.57
C ASP A 14 2.65 -8.26 -0.71
N GLN A 15 1.91 -8.27 0.41
CA GLN A 15 0.53 -7.79 0.48
C GLN A 15 0.40 -6.33 0.08
N TRP A 16 1.16 -5.41 0.69
CA TRP A 16 1.10 -3.98 0.36
C TRP A 16 1.52 -3.70 -1.08
N LEU A 17 2.54 -4.39 -1.58
CA LEU A 17 2.93 -4.28 -3.00
C LEU A 17 1.81 -4.75 -3.93
N SER A 18 1.04 -5.78 -3.53
CA SER A 18 -0.13 -6.24 -4.28
C SER A 18 -1.26 -5.21 -4.27
N GLU A 19 -1.51 -4.58 -3.13
CA GLU A 19 -2.51 -3.52 -3.02
C GLU A 19 -2.15 -2.29 -3.85
N LEU A 20 -0.90 -1.82 -3.79
CA LEU A 20 -0.46 -0.71 -4.64
C LEU A 20 -0.66 -1.03 -6.12
N ARG A 21 -0.36 -2.27 -6.54
CA ARG A 21 -0.59 -2.72 -7.93
C ARG A 21 -2.07 -2.69 -8.31
N SER A 22 -2.99 -3.06 -7.41
CA SER A 22 -4.44 -3.00 -7.70
C SER A 22 -4.94 -1.55 -7.83
N LEU A 23 -4.28 -0.62 -7.14
CA LEU A 23 -4.51 0.82 -7.26
C LEU A 23 -3.80 1.45 -8.47
N GLY A 24 -3.18 0.66 -9.34
CA GLY A 24 -2.47 1.13 -10.53
C GLY A 24 -1.07 1.68 -10.27
N VAL A 25 -0.56 1.58 -9.04
CA VAL A 25 0.78 2.00 -8.66
C VAL A 25 1.73 0.82 -8.76
N SER A 26 2.76 0.95 -9.60
CA SER A 26 3.83 -0.05 -9.73
C SER A 26 5.06 0.40 -8.95
N PRO A 27 5.16 0.07 -7.64
CA PRO A 27 6.35 0.37 -6.86
C PRO A 27 7.56 -0.34 -7.48
N LYS A 28 8.67 0.40 -7.63
CA LYS A 28 9.92 -0.19 -8.13
C LYS A 28 10.44 -1.24 -7.13
N ARG A 29 11.27 -2.18 -7.61
CA ARG A 29 11.76 -3.36 -6.86
C ARG A 29 12.23 -3.00 -5.44
N LYS A 30 12.04 -3.93 -4.49
CA LYS A 30 12.56 -3.91 -3.10
C LYS A 30 13.93 -3.23 -3.03
N ASN A 31 13.92 -1.96 -2.63
CA ASN A 31 15.11 -1.19 -2.27
C ASN A 31 14.97 -0.76 -0.81
N ASN A 32 15.91 0.06 -0.31
CA ASN A 32 15.88 0.58 1.06
C ASN A 32 14.69 1.50 1.39
N LEU A 33 13.82 1.82 0.42
CA LEU A 33 12.58 2.59 0.56
C LEU A 33 11.32 1.69 0.56
N ASN A 34 11.49 0.36 0.58
CA ASN A 34 10.38 -0.58 0.70
C ASN A 34 10.17 -1.00 2.16
N ASP A 35 10.36 -0.06 3.09
CA ASP A 35 10.00 -0.33 4.47
C ASP A 35 8.48 -0.56 4.57
N LYS A 36 8.07 -1.48 5.44
CA LYS A 36 6.67 -1.89 5.57
C LYS A 36 5.76 -0.71 5.86
N LYS A 37 6.25 0.27 6.63
CA LYS A 37 5.47 1.42 7.07
C LYS A 37 5.25 2.39 5.91
N GLU A 38 6.27 2.67 5.12
CA GLU A 38 6.22 3.50 3.92
C GLU A 38 5.23 2.92 2.90
N LEU A 39 5.26 1.60 2.67
CA LEU A 39 4.31 0.94 1.78
C LEU A 39 2.87 0.99 2.28
N GLN A 40 2.68 0.82 3.60
CA GLN A 40 1.37 0.94 4.23
C GLN A 40 0.84 2.38 4.15
N ASP A 41 1.66 3.37 4.53
CA ASP A 41 1.30 4.78 4.51
C ASP A 41 0.97 5.24 3.08
N LEU A 42 1.77 4.83 2.10
CA LEU A 42 1.52 5.13 0.68
C LEU A 42 0.17 4.55 0.22
N THR A 43 -0.10 3.29 0.56
CA THR A 43 -1.35 2.61 0.18
C THR A 43 -2.56 3.33 0.78
N GLU A 44 -2.48 3.67 2.07
CA GLU A 44 -3.57 4.34 2.78
C GLU A 44 -3.83 5.75 2.23
N ASN A 45 -2.77 6.52 1.98
CA ASN A 45 -2.89 7.86 1.38
C ASN A 45 -3.58 7.82 0.02
N ILE A 46 -3.24 6.86 -0.84
CA ILE A 46 -3.88 6.71 -2.17
C ILE A 46 -5.36 6.36 -2.01
N LYS A 47 -5.71 5.42 -1.13
CA LYS A 47 -7.11 5.03 -0.88
C LYS A 47 -7.93 6.22 -0.38
N GLN A 48 -7.38 7.00 0.54
CA GLN A 48 -8.06 8.19 1.07
C GLN A 48 -8.32 9.20 -0.03
N GLU A 49 -7.32 9.51 -0.85
CA GLU A 49 -7.46 10.44 -1.97
C GLU A 49 -8.50 9.96 -2.98
N LEU A 50 -8.44 8.70 -3.40
CA LEU A 50 -9.44 8.11 -4.30
C LEU A 50 -10.86 8.17 -3.71
N TYR A 51 -11.00 7.92 -2.41
CA TYR A 51 -12.28 8.01 -1.72
C TYR A 51 -12.80 9.46 -1.63
N GLN A 52 -11.91 10.44 -1.41
CA GLN A 52 -12.31 11.84 -1.45
C GLN A 52 -12.74 12.25 -2.85
N GLN A 53 -12.00 11.89 -3.89
CA GLN A 53 -12.38 12.17 -5.28
C GLN A 53 -13.71 11.52 -5.65
N TYR A 54 -13.94 10.27 -5.24
CA TYR A 54 -15.24 9.61 -5.39
C TYR A 54 -16.35 10.41 -4.69
N LYS A 55 -16.15 10.77 -3.42
CA LYS A 55 -17.14 11.58 -2.69
C LYS A 55 -17.38 12.92 -3.37
N THR A 56 -16.36 13.63 -3.85
CA THR A 56 -16.54 14.90 -4.56
C THR A 56 -17.27 14.74 -5.88
N ALA A 57 -16.99 13.68 -6.65
CA ALA A 57 -17.62 13.44 -7.94
C ALA A 57 -19.10 13.04 -7.82
N TYR A 58 -19.48 12.40 -6.70
CA TYR A 58 -20.82 11.86 -6.47
C TYR A 58 -21.55 12.46 -5.27
N SER A 59 -20.96 13.44 -4.59
CA SER A 59 -21.69 14.30 -3.65
C SER A 59 -22.57 15.20 -4.51
N GLU A 60 -23.83 14.79 -4.65
CA GLU A 60 -24.88 15.65 -5.18
C GLU A 60 -24.82 16.99 -4.44
N THR A 61 -24.60 18.07 -5.19
CA THR A 61 -24.67 19.47 -4.72
C THR A 61 -26.01 19.80 -4.11
#